data_AF-A0A816ZN66-F1
#
_entry.id   AF-A0A816ZN66-F1
#
_cell.length_a   1.000
_cell.length_b   1.000
_cell.length_c   1.000
_cell.angle_alpha   90.00
_cell.angle_beta   90.00
_cell.angle_gamma   90.00
#
_symmetry.space_group_name_H-M   'P 1'
#
loop_
_entity.id
_entity.type
_entity.pdbx_description
1 polymer ?
#
loop_
_entity_poly.entity_id
_entity_poly.type
_entity_poly.pdbx_seq_one_letter_code
_entity_poly.pdbx_strand_id
1 'polypeptide(L)' 'TVIVGGNGEGAGANQFNYPTGLSFDRHGNLYVVDQSNHRAQRFSIE' A
#
# COMPACT_ATOMS: atom_id res chain seq x y z
N THR A 1 12.15 2.29 10.70
CA THR A 1 10.86 2.81 10.22
C THR A 1 10.78 2.61 8.72
N VAL A 2 9.77 1.88 8.24
CA VAL A 2 9.47 1.76 6.82
C VAL A 2 8.40 2.81 6.48
N ILE A 3 8.61 3.58 5.41
CA ILE A 3 7.61 4.52 4.89
C ILE A 3 6.97 3.87 3.67
N VAL A 4 5.66 3.65 3.73
CA VAL A 4 4.86 3.13 2.63
C VAL A 4 4.03 4.28 2.06
N GLY A 5 4.21 4.54 0.77
CA GLY A 5 3.68 5.74 0.12
C GLY A 5 4.63 6.92 0.15
N GLY A 6 4.21 8.01 -0.52
CA GLY A 6 4.96 9.26 -0.59
C GLY A 6 5.42 9.65 -1.99
N ASN A 7 5.30 8.77 -2.99
CA ASN A 7 5.67 9.07 -4.38
C ASN A 7 4.58 9.83 -5.16
N GLY A 8 3.67 10.51 -4.47
CA GLY A 8 2.52 11.20 -5.05
C GLY A 8 1.37 10.27 -5.45
N GLU A 9 0.32 10.88 -6.00
CA GLU A 9 -0.83 10.15 -6.54
C GLU A 9 -0.45 9.42 -7.84
N GLY A 10 -0.88 8.17 -8.00
CA GLY A 10 -0.63 7.40 -9.21
C GLY A 10 -0.71 5.90 -9.04
N ALA A 11 -0.39 5.17 -10.11
CA ALA A 11 -0.44 3.71 -10.17
C ALA A 11 0.95 3.04 -10.10
N GLY A 12 2.02 3.81 -9.97
CA GLY A 12 3.39 3.30 -9.82
C GLY A 12 3.65 2.62 -8.48
N ALA A 13 4.87 2.13 -8.31
CA ALA A 13 5.33 1.55 -7.05
C ALA A 13 5.39 2.64 -5.96
N ASN A 14 4.85 2.32 -4.76
CA ASN A 14 4.74 3.28 -3.65
C ASN A 14 3.94 4.56 -3.98
N GLN A 15 3.11 4.52 -5.02
CA GLN A 15 2.08 5.50 -5.31
C GLN A 15 0.71 4.91 -4.97
N PHE A 16 -0.23 5.79 -4.64
CA PHE A 16 -1.62 5.43 -4.32
C PHE A 16 -2.58 6.36 -5.03
N ASN A 17 -3.79 5.88 -5.31
CA ASN A 17 -4.90 6.66 -5.79
C ASN A 17 -6.15 6.27 -4.97
N TYR A 18 -6.54 7.16 -4.05
CA TYR A 18 -7.63 6.95 -3.10
C TYR A 18 -7.52 5.64 -2.30
N PRO A 19 -6.48 5.47 -1.46
CA PRO A 19 -6.37 4.31 -0.60
C PRO A 19 -7.43 4.34 0.51
N THR A 20 -8.12 3.22 0.75
CA THR A 20 -9.28 3.17 1.65
C THR A 20 -9.11 2.28 2.87
N GLY A 21 -8.06 1.46 2.91
CA GLY A 21 -7.87 0.53 4.01
C GLY A 21 -6.47 -0.05 4.08
N LEU A 22 -6.10 -0.47 5.29
CA LEU A 22 -4.83 -1.12 5.58
C LEU A 22 -5.02 -2.29 6.56
N SER A 23 -4.23 -3.34 6.40
CA SER A 23 -4.23 -4.51 7.29
C SER A 23 -2.87 -5.20 7.28
N PHE A 24 -2.54 -5.88 8.37
CA PHE A 24 -1.33 -6.69 8.49
C PHE A 24 -1.68 -8.18 8.45
N ASP A 25 -0.85 -8.99 7.80
CA ASP A 25 -0.91 -10.45 7.96
C ASP A 25 -0.09 -10.93 9.18
N ARG A 26 -0.17 -12.23 9.47
CA ARG A 26 0.56 -12.86 10.59
C ARG A 26 2.09 -12.82 10.45
N HIS A 27 2.59 -12.53 9.26
CA HIS A 27 4.03 -12.39 8.97
C HIS A 27 4.47 -10.92 9.03
N GLY A 28 3.58 -10.00 9.37
CA GLY A 28 3.88 -8.57 9.46
C GLY A 28 3.85 -7.84 8.13
N ASN A 29 3.44 -8.48 7.02
CA ASN A 29 3.32 -7.77 5.75
C ASN A 29 2.13 -6.81 5.81
N LEU A 30 2.34 -5.59 5.32
CA LEU A 30 1.28 -4.59 5.20
C LEU A 30 0.58 -4.72 3.85
N TYR A 31 -0.74 -4.75 3.87
CA TYR A 31 -1.59 -4.67 2.70
C TYR A 31 -2.30 -3.33 2.71
N VAL A 32 -2.30 -2.65 1.56
CA VAL A 32 -3.01 -1.38 1.34
C VAL A 32 -4.00 -1.55 0.20
N VAL A 33 -5.27 -1.26 0.45
CA VAL A 33 -6.33 -1.23 -0.57
C VAL A 33 -6.33 0.13 -1.25
N ASP A 34 -6.07 0.13 -2.54
CA ASP A 34 -5.84 1.29 -3.38
C ASP A 34 -7.00 1.41 -4.39
N GLN A 35 -8.10 2.03 -3.94
CA GLN A 35 -9.43 1.84 -4.52
C GLN A 35 -9.52 2.31 -5.97
N SER A 36 -9.05 3.53 -6.27
CA SER A 36 -9.15 4.10 -7.63
C SER A 36 -8.18 3.44 -8.60
N ASN A 37 -7.14 2.76 -8.10
CA ASN A 37 -6.28 1.91 -8.92
C ASN A 37 -6.78 0.46 -9.03
N HIS A 38 -7.93 0.14 -8.42
CA HIS A 38 -8.52 -1.21 -8.42
C HIS A 38 -7.53 -2.31 -7.99
N ARG A 39 -6.66 -2.03 -7.01
CA ARG A 39 -5.63 -2.97 -6.56
C ARG A 39 -5.48 -3.04 -5.05
N ALA A 40 -4.80 -4.08 -4.60
CA ALA A 40 -4.21 -4.14 -3.28
C ALA A 40 -2.69 -4.29 -3.42
N GLN A 41 -1.92 -3.49 -2.71
CA GLN A 41 -0.46 -3.57 -2.68
C GLN A 41 0.01 -4.23 -1.39
N ARG A 42 0.98 -5.14 -1.49
CA ARG A 42 1.62 -5.82 -0.35
C ARG A 42 3.04 -5.30 -0.17
N PHE A 43 3.41 -4.98 1.05
CA PHE A 43 4.75 -4.56 1.44
C PHE A 43 5.29 -5.53 2.48
N SER A 44 6.43 -6.13 2.16
CA SER A 44 7.19 -6.92 3.13
C SER A 44 7.85 -5.99 4.12
N ILE A 45 7.60 -6.24 5.41
CA ILE A 45 8.21 -5.51 6.51
C ILE A 45 9.11 -6.53 7.22
N GLU A 46 10.19 -6.91 6.53
CA GLU A 46 11.32 -7.63 7.14
C GLU A 46 12.18 -6.66 7.97
#